data_AF-A0A0E0BF50-F1
#
_entry.id   AF-A0A0E0BF50-F1
#
_cell.length_a   1.000
_cell.length_b   1.000
_cell.length_c   1.000
_cell.angle_alpha   90.00
_cell.angle_beta   90.00
_cell.angle_gamma   90.00
#
_symmetry.space_group_name_H-M   'P 1'
#
loop_
_entity.id
_entity.type
_entity.pdbx_description
1 polymer ?
#
loop_
_entity_poly.entity_id
_entity_poly.type
_entity_poly.pdbx_seq_one_letter_code
_entity_poly.pdbx_strand_id
1 'polypeptide(L)'
;MVDCLARRLLRPVQAITDALIDPSVYLDRRSVRAARRGFFELSPFPKVAFVVGNRAIVEAVENESLVHVVGMSGPFTQPCQWIQLLHELRRRPEGPPRVVRLTVVHDDGELLAKMEELVSDEAEELGMEFQFHGVVGQLEDLDFSNLRNVLEIKSGEALVVSCTLQLHRLLAADDDAMYSSRSAHLNQMASIAQLQHMAVNSCPSSSGGGSVQYKDDDPYRSPATPLTFVSPPVSTPHFQTPAALASFLSAVRALSPKILVVAEQDADHNGVSFRKRFCEALHHYAAVFDSLDAAAATTSAASRLWSPDERAQVERVVVG
;
A
#
# COMPACT_ATOMS: atom_id res chain seq x y z
N MET A 1 2.24 -14.85 11.94
CA MET A 1 3.67 -14.63 12.26
C MET A 1 4.47 -15.90 12.56
N VAL A 2 3.97 -16.84 13.37
CA VAL A 2 4.66 -18.12 13.65
C VAL A 2 4.92 -18.92 12.35
N ASP A 3 3.92 -19.03 11.48
CA ASP A 3 4.06 -19.73 10.19
C ASP A 3 5.11 -19.05 9.27
N CYS A 4 5.09 -17.72 9.19
CA CYS A 4 6.08 -16.96 8.40
C CYS A 4 7.51 -17.15 8.92
N LEU A 5 7.69 -17.21 10.25
CA LEU A 5 8.99 -17.46 10.87
C LEU A 5 9.47 -18.89 10.59
N ALA A 6 8.57 -19.87 10.70
CA ALA A 6 8.85 -21.26 10.35
C ALA A 6 9.29 -21.39 8.88
N ARG A 7 8.56 -20.77 7.94
CA ARG A 7 8.93 -20.73 6.51
C ARG A 7 10.30 -20.09 6.28
N ARG A 8 10.61 -18.98 6.97
CA ARG A 8 11.93 -18.34 6.86
C ARG A 8 13.06 -19.26 7.35
N LEU A 9 12.84 -20.02 8.43
CA LEU A 9 13.80 -20.99 8.94
C LEU A 9 13.98 -22.20 8.02
N LEU A 10 12.93 -22.56 7.26
CA LEU A 10 12.93 -23.67 6.30
C LEU A 10 13.47 -23.27 4.92
N ARG A 11 13.54 -21.96 4.61
CA ARG A 11 14.03 -21.40 3.34
C ARG A 11 15.39 -21.95 2.84
N PRO A 12 16.38 -22.27 3.71
CA PRO A 12 17.63 -22.90 3.27
C PRO A 12 17.47 -24.32 2.71
N VAL A 13 16.33 -24.98 2.97
CA VAL A 13 16.01 -26.32 2.48
C VAL A 13 14.93 -26.21 1.41
N GLN A 14 15.35 -25.99 0.17
CA GLN A 14 14.46 -25.70 -0.96
C GLN A 14 13.41 -26.80 -1.18
N ALA A 15 13.79 -28.08 -1.05
CA ALA A 15 12.87 -29.22 -1.14
C ALA A 15 11.73 -29.21 -0.09
N ILE A 16 11.99 -28.69 1.12
CA ILE A 16 10.95 -28.54 2.15
C ILE A 16 10.14 -27.28 1.88
N THR A 17 10.78 -26.19 1.47
CA THR A 17 10.12 -24.91 1.17
C THR A 17 9.14 -25.06 0.00
N ASP A 18 9.53 -25.77 -1.06
CA ASP A 18 8.68 -26.04 -2.23
C ASP A 18 7.53 -27.03 -1.91
N ALA A 19 7.70 -27.84 -0.86
CA ALA A 19 6.67 -28.76 -0.37
C ALA A 19 5.70 -28.11 0.64
N LEU A 20 6.04 -26.95 1.21
CA LEU A 20 5.14 -26.20 2.09
C LEU A 20 4.07 -25.50 1.25
N ILE A 21 2.82 -25.86 1.49
CA ILE A 21 1.66 -25.24 0.84
C ILE A 21 1.70 -23.72 1.10
N ASP A 22 1.77 -22.91 0.05
CA ASP A 22 1.70 -21.45 0.17
C ASP A 22 0.23 -21.01 0.39
N PRO A 23 -0.04 -20.16 1.40
CA PRO A 23 -1.37 -19.64 1.65
C PRO A 23 -2.08 -18.97 0.48
N SER A 24 -1.31 -18.35 -0.40
CA SER A 24 -1.83 -17.74 -1.63
C SER A 24 -2.35 -18.77 -2.64
N VAL A 25 -1.95 -20.04 -2.53
CA VAL A 25 -2.32 -21.12 -3.47
C VAL A 25 -3.71 -21.70 -3.18
N TYR A 26 -4.25 -21.54 -1.96
CA TYR A 26 -5.58 -22.04 -1.60
C TYR A 26 -6.64 -20.95 -1.39
N LEU A 27 -6.25 -19.69 -1.23
CA LEU A 27 -7.22 -18.60 -1.20
C LEU A 27 -7.63 -18.25 -2.62
N ASP A 28 -8.81 -18.73 -3.02
CA ASP A 28 -9.38 -18.34 -4.30
C ASP A 28 -9.62 -16.81 -4.35
N ARG A 29 -9.66 -16.25 -5.57
CA ARG A 29 -9.83 -14.79 -5.77
C ARG A 29 -11.07 -14.23 -5.09
N ARG A 30 -12.17 -14.99 -5.00
CA ARG A 30 -13.41 -14.55 -4.34
C ARG A 30 -13.22 -14.44 -2.83
N SER A 31 -12.54 -15.40 -2.22
CA SER A 31 -12.18 -15.34 -0.80
C SER A 31 -11.28 -14.13 -0.49
N VAL A 32 -10.31 -13.85 -1.35
CA VAL A 32 -9.45 -12.65 -1.23
C VAL A 32 -10.26 -11.36 -1.37
N ARG A 33 -11.15 -11.27 -2.37
CA ARG A 33 -12.06 -10.12 -2.52
C ARG A 33 -12.97 -9.93 -1.31
N ALA A 34 -13.54 -11.02 -0.78
CA ALA A 34 -14.41 -10.99 0.40
C ALA A 34 -13.64 -10.49 1.63
N ALA A 35 -12.41 -10.97 1.85
CA ALA A 35 -11.57 -10.51 2.95
C ALA A 35 -11.20 -9.03 2.82
N ARG A 36 -10.82 -8.57 1.62
CA ARG A 36 -10.53 -7.15 1.32
C ARG A 36 -11.75 -6.25 1.56
N ARG A 37 -12.93 -6.71 1.14
CA ARG A 37 -14.19 -6.01 1.38
C ARG A 37 -14.51 -5.96 2.88
N GLY A 38 -14.39 -7.07 3.60
CA GLY A 38 -14.61 -7.12 5.05
C GLY A 38 -13.65 -6.19 5.81
N PHE A 39 -12.37 -6.15 5.41
CA PHE A 39 -11.41 -5.20 5.97
C PHE A 39 -11.84 -3.76 5.72
N PHE A 40 -12.28 -3.41 4.50
CA PHE A 40 -12.78 -2.07 4.21
C PHE A 40 -14.04 -1.73 5.03
N GLU A 41 -14.97 -2.66 5.19
CA GLU A 41 -16.21 -2.43 5.93
C GLU A 41 -15.92 -2.16 7.42
N LEU A 42 -15.01 -2.93 8.02
CA LEU A 42 -14.62 -2.81 9.44
C LEU A 42 -13.62 -1.68 9.71
N SER A 43 -12.68 -1.42 8.80
CA SER A 43 -11.55 -0.52 9.02
C SER A 43 -11.86 0.90 8.57
N PRO A 44 -11.57 1.93 9.39
CA PRO A 44 -11.76 3.33 8.99
C PRO A 44 -10.66 3.82 8.05
N PHE A 45 -9.47 3.20 8.07
CA PHE A 45 -8.28 3.71 7.36
C PHE A 45 -8.49 3.91 5.85
N PRO A 46 -8.99 2.91 5.08
CA PRO A 46 -9.18 3.11 3.64
C PRO A 46 -10.27 4.14 3.33
N LYS A 47 -11.33 4.24 4.16
CA LYS A 47 -12.39 5.24 4.00
C LYS A 47 -11.86 6.66 4.19
N VAL A 48 -11.05 6.88 5.23
CA VAL A 48 -10.41 8.17 5.48
C VAL A 48 -9.48 8.54 4.33
N ALA A 49 -8.69 7.58 3.82
CA ALA A 49 -7.82 7.82 2.67
C ALA A 49 -8.62 8.24 1.42
N PHE A 50 -9.78 7.63 1.17
CA PHE A 50 -10.66 8.01 0.06
C PHE A 50 -11.22 9.42 0.22
N VAL A 51 -11.77 9.76 1.38
CA VAL A 51 -12.34 11.09 1.64
C VAL A 51 -11.27 12.19 1.51
N VAL A 52 -10.11 12.01 2.15
CA VAL A 52 -9.02 12.99 2.10
C VAL A 52 -8.44 13.09 0.69
N GLY A 53 -8.25 11.94 0.02
CA GLY A 53 -7.75 11.89 -1.35
C GLY A 53 -8.69 12.60 -2.33
N ASN A 54 -9.98 12.27 -2.29
CA ASN A 54 -11.00 12.90 -3.13
C ASN A 54 -11.07 14.40 -2.90
N ARG A 55 -11.02 14.84 -1.63
CA ARG A 55 -11.00 16.26 -1.31
C ARG A 55 -9.82 16.98 -1.94
N ALA A 56 -8.61 16.42 -1.84
CA ALA A 56 -7.41 16.97 -2.46
C ALA A 56 -7.52 17.01 -4.00
N ILE A 57 -8.14 15.99 -4.60
CA ILE A 57 -8.40 15.93 -6.05
C ILE A 57 -9.33 17.07 -6.46
N VAL A 58 -10.46 17.23 -5.78
CA VAL A 58 -11.48 18.26 -6.08
C VAL A 58 -10.88 19.66 -6.01
N GLU A 59 -10.05 19.93 -5.01
CA GLU A 59 -9.33 21.20 -4.87
C GLU A 59 -8.29 21.40 -5.98
N ALA A 60 -7.55 20.36 -6.36
CA ALA A 60 -6.51 20.46 -7.39
C ALA A 60 -7.05 20.66 -8.81
N VAL A 61 -8.29 20.25 -9.07
CA VAL A 61 -8.96 20.38 -10.38
C VAL A 61 -10.03 21.47 -10.39
N GLU A 62 -10.00 22.39 -9.43
CA GLU A 62 -10.87 23.57 -9.41
C GLU A 62 -10.77 24.34 -10.74
N ASN A 63 -11.91 24.76 -11.28
CA ASN A 63 -12.02 25.47 -12.57
C ASN A 63 -11.62 24.65 -13.81
N GLU A 64 -11.28 23.37 -13.66
CA GLU A 64 -11.00 22.50 -14.80
C GLU A 64 -12.29 21.92 -15.38
N SER A 65 -12.39 21.97 -16.72
CA SER A 65 -13.55 21.48 -17.48
C SER A 65 -13.37 20.06 -18.02
N LEU A 66 -12.12 19.59 -18.13
CA LEU A 66 -11.75 18.25 -18.57
C LEU A 66 -10.84 17.65 -17.50
N VAL A 67 -11.34 16.65 -16.76
CA VAL A 67 -10.61 16.03 -15.65
C VAL A 67 -10.29 14.59 -16.01
N HIS A 68 -9.03 14.18 -15.90
CA HIS A 68 -8.61 12.79 -16.05
C HIS A 68 -7.98 12.29 -14.76
N VAL A 69 -8.61 11.31 -14.13
CA VAL A 69 -8.12 10.65 -12.92
C VAL A 69 -7.53 9.30 -13.28
N VAL A 70 -6.29 9.06 -12.87
CA VAL A 70 -5.63 7.75 -12.93
C VAL A 70 -5.58 7.17 -11.52
N GLY A 71 -6.36 6.13 -11.28
CA GLY A 71 -6.33 5.33 -10.07
C GLY A 71 -5.37 4.15 -10.21
N MET A 72 -4.24 4.19 -9.51
CA MET A 72 -3.38 3.04 -9.31
C MET A 72 -3.93 2.24 -8.14
N SER A 73 -4.64 1.18 -8.50
CA SER A 73 -5.58 0.53 -7.61
C SER A 73 -4.92 -0.62 -6.86
N GLY A 74 -4.94 -0.51 -5.54
CA GLY A 74 -4.43 -1.54 -4.64
C GLY A 74 -5.49 -2.53 -4.18
N PRO A 75 -5.11 -3.43 -3.25
CA PRO A 75 -5.97 -4.53 -2.81
C PRO A 75 -7.29 -4.09 -2.16
N PHE A 76 -7.40 -2.83 -1.72
CA PHE A 76 -8.60 -2.28 -1.08
C PHE A 76 -9.43 -1.39 -2.00
N THR A 77 -9.16 -1.43 -3.31
CA THR A 77 -9.90 -0.65 -4.30
C THR A 77 -11.38 -1.00 -4.25
N GLN A 78 -12.21 0.05 -4.19
CA GLN A 78 -13.66 -0.07 -4.26
C GLN A 78 -14.24 0.97 -5.22
N PRO A 79 -15.34 0.65 -5.93
CA PRO A 79 -16.04 1.62 -6.77
C PRO A 79 -16.49 2.87 -6.01
N CYS A 80 -16.77 2.74 -4.70
CA CYS A 80 -17.28 3.83 -3.88
C CYS A 80 -16.36 5.05 -3.84
N GLN A 81 -15.02 4.87 -3.91
CA GLN A 81 -14.10 6.00 -3.97
C GLN A 81 -14.44 6.93 -5.15
N TRP A 82 -14.65 6.34 -6.32
CA TRP A 82 -14.88 7.08 -7.55
C TRP A 82 -16.30 7.63 -7.63
N ILE A 83 -17.30 6.89 -7.14
CA ILE A 83 -18.67 7.37 -6.97
C ILE A 83 -18.71 8.60 -6.06
N GLN A 84 -18.05 8.55 -4.90
CA GLN A 84 -17.90 9.70 -4.00
C GLN A 84 -17.22 10.88 -4.71
N LEU A 85 -16.18 10.63 -5.50
CA LEU A 85 -15.49 11.68 -6.25
C LEU A 85 -16.40 12.34 -7.29
N LEU A 86 -17.19 11.56 -8.05
CA LEU A 86 -18.16 12.11 -9.01
C LEU A 86 -19.18 13.02 -8.31
N HIS A 87 -19.70 12.56 -7.18
CA HIS A 87 -20.57 13.33 -6.32
C HIS A 87 -19.94 14.63 -5.79
N GLU A 88 -18.66 14.62 -5.40
CA GLU A 88 -17.96 15.83 -4.97
C GLU A 88 -17.70 16.80 -6.12
N LEU A 89 -17.25 16.28 -7.28
CA LEU A 89 -17.05 17.06 -8.51
C LEU A 89 -18.35 17.72 -8.97
N ARG A 90 -19.49 17.03 -8.83
CA ARG A 90 -20.82 17.54 -9.18
C ARG A 90 -21.28 18.71 -8.31
N ARG A 91 -20.78 18.80 -7.07
CA ARG A 91 -21.12 19.82 -6.07
C ARG A 91 -20.16 21.02 -6.06
N ARG A 92 -19.17 21.04 -6.95
CA ARG A 92 -18.23 22.17 -7.08
C ARG A 92 -18.98 23.49 -7.28
N PRO A 93 -18.55 24.60 -6.66
CA PRO A 93 -19.20 25.91 -6.80
C PRO A 93 -19.32 26.41 -8.25
N GLU A 94 -18.31 26.12 -9.07
CA GLU A 94 -18.24 26.44 -10.49
C GLU A 94 -19.02 25.46 -11.40
N GLY A 95 -19.59 24.40 -10.82
CA GLY A 95 -20.28 23.33 -11.52
C GLY A 95 -19.41 22.10 -11.82
N PRO A 96 -20.04 20.98 -12.25
CA PRO A 96 -19.32 19.76 -12.62
C PRO A 96 -18.34 20.01 -13.79
N PRO A 97 -17.25 19.23 -13.89
CA PRO A 97 -16.46 19.18 -15.11
C PRO A 97 -17.34 18.79 -16.29
N ARG A 98 -17.03 19.30 -17.49
CA ARG A 98 -17.74 18.91 -18.70
C ARG A 98 -17.51 17.45 -19.03
N VAL A 99 -16.26 16.98 -18.86
CA VAL A 99 -15.86 15.58 -19.09
C VAL A 99 -15.03 15.08 -17.92
N VAL A 100 -15.35 13.89 -17.44
CA VAL A 100 -14.54 13.13 -16.48
C VAL A 100 -14.07 11.83 -17.12
N ARG A 101 -12.75 11.62 -17.16
CA ARG A 101 -12.11 10.37 -17.54
C ARG A 101 -11.56 9.69 -16.31
N LEU A 102 -11.81 8.39 -16.17
CA LEU A 102 -11.24 7.56 -15.12
C LEU A 102 -10.47 6.39 -15.74
N THR A 103 -9.16 6.35 -15.52
CA THR A 103 -8.33 5.19 -15.82
C THR A 103 -8.02 4.44 -14.52
N VAL A 104 -8.29 3.13 -14.46
CA VAL A 104 -8.02 2.30 -13.27
C VAL A 104 -7.09 1.14 -13.61
N VAL A 105 -5.97 1.02 -12.89
CA VAL A 105 -5.01 -0.09 -13.04
C VAL A 105 -5.24 -1.13 -11.94
N HIS A 106 -5.67 -2.36 -12.28
CA HIS A 106 -5.85 -3.44 -11.30
C HIS A 106 -5.63 -4.82 -11.95
N ASP A 107 -5.15 -5.80 -11.19
CA ASP A 107 -4.86 -7.18 -11.64
C ASP A 107 -6.12 -8.07 -11.84
N ASP A 108 -7.31 -7.48 -11.74
CA ASP A 108 -8.57 -8.19 -11.67
C ASP A 108 -9.61 -7.60 -12.63
N GLY A 109 -9.68 -8.18 -13.83
CA GLY A 109 -10.58 -7.73 -14.88
C GLY A 109 -12.06 -7.82 -14.52
N GLU A 110 -12.49 -8.76 -13.68
CA GLU A 110 -13.89 -8.82 -13.24
C GLU A 110 -14.23 -7.66 -12.30
N LEU A 111 -13.29 -7.25 -11.44
CA LEU A 111 -13.46 -6.08 -10.59
C LEU A 111 -13.52 -4.80 -11.43
N LEU A 112 -12.65 -4.68 -12.44
CA LEU A 112 -12.65 -3.54 -13.36
C LEU A 112 -13.96 -3.43 -14.14
N ALA A 113 -14.47 -4.55 -14.69
CA ALA A 113 -15.74 -4.55 -15.42
C ALA A 113 -16.93 -4.13 -14.52
N LYS A 114 -16.97 -4.64 -13.28
CA LYS A 114 -18.00 -4.24 -12.31
C LYS A 114 -17.86 -2.76 -11.88
N MET A 115 -16.62 -2.27 -11.79
CA MET A 115 -16.37 -0.87 -11.47
C MET A 115 -16.79 0.05 -12.62
N GLU A 116 -16.52 -0.34 -13.86
CA GLU A 116 -16.96 0.38 -15.05
C GLU A 116 -18.48 0.53 -15.07
N GLU A 117 -19.23 -0.56 -14.86
CA GLU A 117 -20.69 -0.55 -14.76
C GLU A 117 -21.17 0.44 -13.69
N LEU A 118 -20.78 0.23 -12.42
CA LEU A 118 -21.28 1.01 -11.30
C LEU A 118 -20.92 2.50 -11.36
N VAL A 119 -19.70 2.84 -11.80
CA VAL A 119 -19.25 4.23 -11.84
C VAL A 119 -19.83 4.94 -13.06
N SER A 120 -20.04 4.24 -14.18
CA SER A 120 -20.66 4.83 -15.38
C SER A 120 -22.14 5.11 -15.16
N ASP A 121 -22.87 4.17 -14.56
CA ASP A 121 -24.29 4.34 -14.21
C ASP A 121 -24.47 5.57 -13.29
N GLU A 122 -23.65 5.69 -12.25
CA GLU A 122 -23.69 6.84 -11.35
C GLU A 122 -23.36 8.17 -12.07
N ALA A 123 -22.38 8.17 -12.98
CA ALA A 123 -22.06 9.37 -13.75
C ALA A 123 -23.22 9.81 -14.66
N GLU A 124 -23.94 8.85 -15.24
CA GLU A 124 -25.15 9.10 -16.04
C GLU A 124 -26.26 9.69 -15.17
N GLU A 125 -26.51 9.13 -13.99
CA GLU A 125 -27.50 9.67 -13.03
C GLU A 125 -27.16 11.11 -12.61
N LEU A 126 -25.87 11.44 -12.49
CA LEU A 126 -25.40 12.79 -12.17
C LEU A 126 -25.40 13.76 -13.37
N GLY A 127 -25.68 13.27 -14.58
CA GLY A 127 -25.71 14.02 -15.82
C GLY A 127 -24.33 14.49 -16.29
N MET A 128 -23.29 13.69 -16.06
CA MET A 128 -21.89 14.02 -16.37
C MET A 128 -21.41 13.23 -17.61
N GLU A 129 -20.67 13.87 -18.52
CA GLU A 129 -19.98 13.14 -19.59
C GLU A 129 -18.82 12.35 -18.99
N PHE A 130 -18.88 11.02 -19.08
CA PHE A 130 -17.94 10.13 -18.40
C PHE A 130 -17.34 9.09 -19.34
N GLN A 131 -16.07 8.75 -19.11
CA GLN A 131 -15.34 7.71 -19.83
C GLN A 131 -14.51 6.89 -18.85
N PHE A 132 -14.69 5.58 -18.88
CA PHE A 132 -13.89 4.64 -18.10
C PHE A 132 -12.85 3.93 -18.96
N HIS A 133 -11.67 3.68 -18.41
CA HIS A 133 -10.62 2.86 -19.04
C HIS A 133 -9.96 1.94 -18.01
N GLY A 134 -10.24 0.63 -18.10
CA GLY A 134 -9.61 -0.38 -17.25
C GLY A 134 -8.30 -0.90 -17.84
N VAL A 135 -7.21 -0.85 -17.05
CA VAL A 135 -5.91 -1.43 -17.40
C VAL A 135 -5.65 -2.64 -16.51
N VAL A 136 -5.66 -3.84 -17.11
CA VAL A 136 -5.40 -5.08 -16.37
C VAL A 136 -3.90 -5.25 -16.14
N GLY A 137 -3.46 -5.14 -14.89
CA GLY A 137 -2.05 -5.28 -14.51
C GLY A 137 -1.74 -4.82 -13.09
N GLN A 138 -0.50 -5.03 -12.65
CA GLN A 138 0.02 -4.52 -11.38
C GLN A 138 0.97 -3.36 -11.65
N LEU A 139 1.19 -2.50 -10.64
CA LEU A 139 2.00 -1.30 -10.77
C LEU A 139 3.45 -1.61 -11.21
N GLU A 140 4.06 -2.63 -10.61
CA GLU A 140 5.43 -3.06 -10.93
C GLU A 140 5.59 -3.64 -12.34
N ASP A 141 4.51 -4.05 -12.98
CA ASP A 141 4.51 -4.66 -14.31
C ASP A 141 4.28 -3.63 -15.44
N LEU A 142 4.01 -2.36 -15.10
CA LEU A 142 3.75 -1.31 -16.09
C LEU A 142 5.02 -0.84 -16.78
N ASP A 143 4.93 -0.56 -18.07
CA ASP A 143 5.99 0.09 -18.82
C ASP A 143 6.05 1.59 -18.50
N PHE A 144 6.91 1.97 -17.55
CA PHE A 144 7.11 3.36 -17.16
C PHE A 144 7.71 4.23 -18.28
N SER A 145 8.43 3.64 -19.24
CA SER A 145 8.98 4.39 -20.38
C SER A 145 7.89 4.82 -21.37
N ASN A 146 6.77 4.12 -21.38
CA ASN A 146 5.62 4.36 -22.25
C ASN A 146 4.32 4.65 -21.46
N LEU A 147 4.46 5.11 -20.22
CA LEU A 147 3.34 5.24 -19.27
C LEU A 147 2.18 6.10 -19.81
N ARG A 148 2.48 7.14 -20.59
CA ARG A 148 1.47 7.99 -21.25
C ARG A 148 0.52 7.18 -22.12
N ASN A 149 1.04 6.24 -22.90
CA ASN A 149 0.23 5.43 -23.81
C ASN A 149 -0.48 4.29 -23.07
N VAL A 150 0.20 3.68 -22.09
CA VAL A 150 -0.38 2.63 -21.23
C VAL A 150 -1.63 3.12 -20.49
N LEU A 151 -1.61 4.36 -20.01
CA LEU A 151 -2.73 4.97 -19.27
C LEU A 151 -3.68 5.80 -20.15
N GLU A 152 -3.43 5.85 -21.47
CA GLU A 152 -4.15 6.68 -22.44
C GLU A 152 -4.28 8.15 -22.04
N ILE A 153 -3.18 8.76 -21.58
CA ILE A 153 -3.18 10.18 -21.17
C ILE A 153 -3.26 11.07 -22.40
N LYS A 154 -4.34 11.88 -22.48
CA LYS A 154 -4.56 12.85 -23.55
C LYS A 154 -3.99 14.23 -23.17
N SER A 155 -3.70 15.04 -24.18
CA SER A 155 -3.27 16.44 -23.96
C SER A 155 -4.48 17.35 -23.76
N GLY A 156 -4.35 18.34 -22.86
CA GLY A 156 -5.41 19.31 -22.59
C GLY A 156 -6.38 18.92 -21.47
N GLU A 157 -6.16 17.78 -20.82
CA GLU A 157 -6.92 17.34 -19.64
C GLU A 157 -6.15 17.69 -18.35
N ALA A 158 -6.88 18.04 -17.29
CA ALA A 158 -6.33 18.15 -15.95
C ALA A 158 -6.08 16.76 -15.38
N LEU A 159 -4.83 16.32 -15.44
CA LEU A 159 -4.43 14.99 -15.00
C LEU A 159 -4.24 14.91 -13.49
N VAL A 160 -4.79 13.87 -12.89
CA VAL A 160 -4.67 13.50 -11.48
C VAL A 160 -4.15 12.07 -11.42
N VAL A 161 -3.18 11.80 -10.53
CA VAL A 161 -2.72 10.45 -10.25
C VAL A 161 -2.98 10.13 -8.79
N SER A 162 -3.65 9.01 -8.51
CA SER A 162 -3.96 8.54 -7.15
C SER A 162 -3.35 7.16 -6.93
N CYS A 163 -2.46 7.04 -5.95
CA CYS A 163 -1.79 5.80 -5.57
C CYS A 163 -2.13 5.45 -4.12
N THR A 164 -2.93 4.41 -3.90
CA THR A 164 -3.33 3.97 -2.56
C THR A 164 -2.78 2.58 -2.28
N LEU A 165 -1.83 2.49 -1.35
CA LEU A 165 -1.18 1.26 -0.91
C LEU A 165 -0.55 0.49 -2.09
N GLN A 166 0.26 1.17 -2.90
CA GLN A 166 0.86 0.62 -4.12
C GLN A 166 2.36 0.91 -4.24
N LEU A 167 2.84 2.07 -3.80
CA LEU A 167 4.23 2.48 -4.01
C LEU A 167 5.21 1.58 -3.25
N HIS A 168 4.81 1.00 -2.12
CA HIS A 168 5.64 0.06 -1.37
C HIS A 168 6.03 -1.19 -2.17
N ARG A 169 5.25 -1.58 -3.20
CA ARG A 169 5.57 -2.71 -4.09
C ARG A 169 6.83 -2.45 -4.91
N LEU A 170 7.05 -1.20 -5.31
CA LEU A 170 8.22 -0.76 -6.07
C LEU A 170 9.51 -0.73 -5.23
N LEU A 171 9.40 -0.92 -3.91
CA LEU A 171 10.56 -1.09 -3.03
C LEU A 171 11.13 -2.51 -3.08
N ALA A 172 10.32 -3.50 -3.45
CA ALA A 172 10.72 -4.92 -3.47
C ALA A 172 11.30 -5.38 -4.82
N ALA A 173 11.03 -4.65 -5.91
CA ALA A 173 11.42 -5.03 -7.27
C ALA A 173 12.95 -5.16 -7.48
N ASP A 174 13.77 -4.43 -6.71
CA ASP A 174 15.24 -4.54 -6.79
C ASP A 174 15.81 -5.74 -5.98
N ASP A 175 15.05 -6.27 -5.01
CA ASP A 175 15.52 -7.32 -4.11
C ASP A 175 15.60 -8.69 -4.80
N ASP A 176 14.70 -9.02 -5.72
CA ASP A 176 14.71 -10.33 -6.41
C ASP A 176 15.97 -10.55 -7.28
N ALA A 177 16.46 -9.49 -7.91
CA ALA A 177 17.73 -9.52 -8.64
C ALA A 177 18.94 -9.67 -7.69
N MET A 178 18.92 -9.01 -6.53
CA MET A 178 20.02 -9.04 -5.57
C MET A 178 20.04 -10.32 -4.70
N TYR A 179 18.89 -10.92 -4.40
CA TYR A 179 18.77 -12.23 -3.75
C TYR A 179 19.26 -13.37 -4.65
N SER A 180 18.99 -13.30 -5.97
CA SER A 180 19.55 -14.23 -6.95
C SER A 180 21.09 -14.16 -6.98
N SER A 181 21.66 -12.95 -6.94
CA SER A 181 23.12 -12.74 -6.90
C SER A 181 23.77 -13.18 -5.58
N ARG A 182 23.15 -12.88 -4.42
CA ARG A 182 23.67 -13.28 -3.10
C ARG A 182 23.56 -14.79 -2.84
N SER A 183 22.50 -15.44 -3.31
CA SER A 183 22.38 -16.91 -3.25
C SER A 183 23.39 -17.58 -4.17
N ALA A 184 23.64 -17.04 -5.38
CA ALA A 184 24.70 -17.50 -6.27
C ALA A 184 26.09 -17.36 -5.62
N HIS A 185 26.38 -16.24 -4.95
CA HIS A 185 27.66 -16.01 -4.27
C HIS A 185 27.85 -16.88 -3.02
N LEU A 186 26.81 -17.11 -2.21
CA LEU A 186 26.86 -18.01 -1.06
C LEU A 186 27.00 -19.48 -1.48
N ASN A 187 26.36 -19.88 -2.58
CA ASN A 187 26.52 -21.22 -3.16
C ASN A 187 27.95 -21.44 -3.71
N GLN A 188 28.63 -20.37 -4.13
CA GLN A 188 30.03 -20.44 -4.57
C GLN A 188 31.02 -20.55 -3.40
N MET A 189 30.65 -20.07 -2.21
CA MET A 189 31.47 -20.17 -0.98
C MET A 189 31.23 -21.47 -0.20
N ALA A 190 30.23 -22.29 -0.56
CA ALA A 190 29.96 -23.57 0.05
C ALA A 190 30.87 -24.69 -0.52
N SER A 191 32.19 -24.49 -0.45
CA SER A 191 33.16 -25.58 -0.58
C SER A 191 33.36 -26.22 0.80
N ILE A 192 33.00 -27.50 0.91
CA ILE A 192 33.01 -28.32 2.14
C ILE A 192 34.36 -28.26 2.91
N ALA A 193 35.45 -27.86 2.25
CA ALA A 193 36.77 -27.73 2.87
C ALA A 193 36.92 -26.54 3.85
N GLN A 194 36.15 -25.46 3.73
CA GLN A 194 36.32 -24.27 4.60
C GLN A 194 35.60 -24.37 5.95
N LEU A 195 34.53 -25.16 6.06
CA LEU A 195 33.79 -25.36 7.32
C LEU A 195 34.55 -26.25 8.32
N GLN A 196 35.40 -27.15 7.84
CA GLN A 196 36.22 -28.01 8.71
C GLN A 196 37.34 -27.25 9.42
N HIS A 197 37.82 -26.14 8.84
CA HIS A 197 38.92 -25.35 9.42
C HIS A 197 38.48 -24.39 10.52
N MET A 198 37.19 -24.06 10.62
CA MET A 198 36.65 -23.18 11.67
C MET A 198 36.25 -23.94 12.96
N ALA A 199 36.02 -25.25 12.87
CA ALA A 199 35.62 -26.07 14.01
C ALA A 199 36.77 -26.44 14.97
N VAL A 200 38.04 -26.22 14.59
CA VAL A 200 39.21 -26.62 15.39
C VAL A 200 39.76 -25.50 16.27
N ASN A 201 39.41 -24.23 16.02
CA ASN A 201 40.06 -23.07 16.68
C ASN A 201 39.18 -22.27 17.65
N SER A 202 37.99 -22.75 18.04
CA SER A 202 37.09 -21.96 18.89
C SER A 202 36.75 -22.66 20.22
N CYS A 203 37.77 -22.88 21.05
CA CYS A 203 37.59 -23.07 22.48
C CYS A 203 38.66 -22.29 23.24
N PRO A 204 38.28 -21.26 24.02
CA PRO A 204 38.99 -20.94 25.26
C PRO A 204 38.11 -21.19 26.48
N SER A 205 38.77 -21.74 27.49
CA SER A 205 38.29 -22.17 28.79
C SER A 205 37.61 -21.05 29.57
N SER A 206 36.60 -21.42 30.36
CA SER A 206 35.93 -20.60 31.35
C SER A 206 36.87 -20.10 32.46
N SER A 207 36.81 -18.80 32.78
CA SER A 207 36.96 -18.27 34.16
C SER A 207 36.73 -16.75 34.21
N GLY A 208 36.10 -16.28 35.30
CA GLY A 208 36.21 -14.89 35.77
C GLY A 208 34.96 -14.02 35.62
N GLY A 209 34.29 -13.75 36.74
CA GLY A 209 33.15 -12.84 36.83
C GLY A 209 33.51 -11.35 36.81
N GLY A 210 32.51 -10.52 36.51
CA GLY A 210 32.56 -9.06 36.60
C GLY A 210 31.19 -8.45 36.36
N SER A 211 30.56 -7.97 37.42
CA SER A 211 29.30 -7.23 37.43
C SER A 211 29.44 -5.86 36.75
N VAL A 212 28.53 -5.50 35.84
CA VAL A 212 28.41 -4.14 35.30
C VAL A 212 26.95 -3.67 35.42
N GLN A 213 26.79 -2.54 36.08
CA GLN A 213 25.53 -1.82 36.37
C GLN A 213 24.73 -1.48 35.10
N TYR A 214 23.42 -1.76 35.15
CA TYR A 214 22.44 -1.18 34.23
C TYR A 214 22.15 0.27 34.64
N LYS A 215 22.24 1.18 33.67
CA LYS A 215 21.82 2.57 33.79
C LYS A 215 20.42 2.66 33.18
N ASP A 216 19.43 3.00 34.00
CA ASP A 216 18.05 3.30 33.55
C ASP A 216 18.06 4.57 32.70
N ASP A 217 17.82 4.43 31.40
CA ASP A 217 17.39 5.54 30.54
C ASP A 217 15.95 5.24 30.10
N ASP A 218 15.02 5.95 30.72
CA ASP A 218 13.56 5.90 30.51
C ASP A 218 13.19 6.49 29.13
N PRO A 219 12.59 5.72 28.20
CA PRO A 219 12.32 6.19 26.83
C PRO A 219 10.99 6.95 26.67
N TYR A 220 10.21 7.17 27.74
CA TYR A 220 8.93 7.88 27.66
C TYR A 220 9.06 9.39 27.85
N ARG A 221 9.49 10.10 26.80
CA ARG A 221 9.22 11.54 26.66
C ARG A 221 8.96 11.93 25.22
N SER A 222 7.68 11.98 24.84
CA SER A 222 7.23 12.59 23.58
C SER A 222 7.40 14.11 23.65
N PRO A 223 8.13 14.76 22.72
CA PRO A 223 7.99 16.19 22.49
C PRO A 223 7.02 16.40 21.32
N ALA A 224 5.86 16.99 21.61
CA ALA A 224 5.02 17.59 20.59
C ALA A 224 5.86 18.60 19.80
N THR A 225 6.17 18.28 18.55
CA THR A 225 6.96 19.14 17.66
C THR A 225 6.05 19.65 16.53
N PRO A 226 5.98 20.96 16.28
CA PRO A 226 5.17 21.50 15.19
C PRO A 226 5.71 21.05 13.83
N LEU A 227 4.83 20.95 12.83
CA LEU A 227 5.12 20.59 11.44
C LEU A 227 6.01 21.63 10.73
N THR A 228 7.29 21.70 11.09
CA THR A 228 8.32 22.42 10.31
C THR A 228 9.22 21.41 9.62
N PHE A 229 9.26 21.48 8.29
CA PHE A 229 10.16 20.67 7.46
C PHE A 229 11.62 21.02 7.81
N VAL A 230 12.29 20.13 8.54
CA VAL A 230 13.73 20.20 8.81
C VAL A 230 14.42 19.33 7.77
N SER A 231 15.23 19.93 6.90
CA SER A 231 16.09 19.17 5.99
C SER A 231 17.08 18.31 6.80
N PRO A 232 17.24 17.02 6.49
CA PRO A 232 18.17 16.17 7.23
C PRO A 232 19.63 16.61 7.00
N PRO A 233 20.52 16.45 8.01
CA PRO A 233 21.93 16.80 7.89
C PRO A 233 22.65 15.92 6.85
N VAL A 234 23.67 16.50 6.20
CA VAL A 234 24.46 15.95 5.07
C VAL A 234 25.11 14.57 5.34
N SER A 235 25.12 14.10 6.59
CA SER A 235 25.72 12.83 7.00
C SER A 235 24.74 11.66 7.13
N THR A 236 23.46 11.83 6.78
CA THR A 236 22.55 10.69 6.68
C THR A 236 23.02 9.73 5.58
N PRO A 237 23.12 8.40 5.83
CA PRO A 237 23.39 7.45 4.77
C PRO A 237 22.36 7.69 3.66
N HIS A 238 22.84 7.90 2.42
CA HIS A 238 21.98 8.18 1.29
C HIS A 238 20.91 7.09 1.19
N PHE A 239 19.66 7.44 1.50
CA PHE A 239 18.51 6.66 1.07
C PHE A 239 18.50 6.72 -0.45
N GLN A 240 19.12 5.75 -1.10
CA GLN A 240 18.96 5.57 -2.53
C GLN A 240 17.53 5.10 -2.74
N THR A 241 16.74 5.95 -3.39
CA THR A 241 15.40 5.57 -3.86
C THR A 241 15.57 4.34 -4.78
N PRO A 242 14.86 3.23 -4.53
CA PRO A 242 14.90 2.07 -5.41
C PRO A 242 14.65 2.44 -6.86
N ALA A 243 15.32 1.76 -7.80
CA ALA A 243 15.34 2.15 -9.20
C ALA A 243 13.93 2.15 -9.81
N ALA A 244 13.11 1.15 -9.47
CA ALA A 244 11.73 1.05 -9.91
C ALA A 244 10.87 2.24 -9.40
N LEU A 245 11.00 2.60 -8.12
CA LEU A 245 10.28 3.75 -7.55
C LEU A 245 10.74 5.07 -8.18
N ALA A 246 12.05 5.25 -8.36
CA ALA A 246 12.60 6.44 -9.00
C ALA A 246 12.13 6.58 -10.46
N SER A 247 12.11 5.47 -11.21
CA SER A 247 11.62 5.41 -12.59
C SER A 247 10.13 5.77 -12.66
N PHE A 248 9.30 5.17 -11.80
CA PHE A 248 7.88 5.47 -11.71
C PHE A 248 7.62 6.96 -11.41
N LEU A 249 8.25 7.51 -10.37
CA LEU A 249 8.06 8.92 -10.00
C LEU A 249 8.54 9.87 -11.11
N SER A 250 9.62 9.52 -11.81
CA SER A 250 10.09 10.26 -12.98
C SER A 250 9.07 10.23 -14.12
N ALA A 251 8.50 9.06 -14.42
CA ALA A 251 7.47 8.89 -15.43
C ALA A 251 6.19 9.67 -15.08
N VAL A 252 5.69 9.57 -13.85
CA VAL A 252 4.54 10.35 -13.37
C VAL A 252 4.82 11.84 -13.46
N ARG A 253 6.01 12.30 -13.06
CA ARG A 253 6.41 13.71 -13.20
C ARG A 253 6.40 14.16 -14.66
N ALA A 254 6.85 13.33 -15.60
CA ALA A 254 6.83 13.64 -17.03
C ALA A 254 5.41 13.77 -17.60
N LEU A 255 4.41 13.12 -16.99
CA LEU A 255 3.00 13.30 -17.34
C LEU A 255 2.45 14.68 -16.92
N SER A 256 3.17 15.41 -16.05
CA SER A 256 2.79 16.74 -15.54
C SER A 256 1.40 16.78 -14.87
N PRO A 257 1.08 15.88 -13.92
CA PRO A 257 -0.21 15.91 -13.23
C PRO A 257 -0.36 17.17 -12.37
N LYS A 258 -1.61 17.61 -12.18
CA LYS A 258 -2.00 18.66 -11.23
C LYS A 258 -1.69 18.26 -9.79
N ILE A 259 -1.94 16.99 -9.47
CA ILE A 259 -1.68 16.41 -8.16
C ILE A 259 -1.35 14.92 -8.27
N LEU A 260 -0.45 14.46 -7.42
CA LEU A 260 -0.24 13.05 -7.10
C LEU A 260 -0.70 12.81 -5.65
N VAL A 261 -1.79 12.08 -5.49
CA VAL A 261 -2.30 11.65 -4.18
C VAL A 261 -1.67 10.33 -3.81
N VAL A 262 -1.07 10.25 -2.61
CA VAL A 262 -0.44 9.04 -2.09
C VAL A 262 -1.01 8.72 -0.71
N ALA A 263 -1.49 7.50 -0.54
CA ALA A 263 -1.85 6.94 0.75
C ALA A 263 -1.07 5.64 0.97
N GLU A 264 -0.18 5.61 1.96
CA GLU A 264 0.71 4.49 2.24
C GLU A 264 0.66 4.06 3.71
N GLN A 265 1.13 2.84 3.99
CA GLN A 265 1.34 2.38 5.37
C GLN A 265 2.47 3.18 6.00
N ASP A 266 2.22 3.76 7.17
CA ASP A 266 3.24 4.42 7.98
C ASP A 266 3.89 3.39 8.92
N ALA A 267 4.84 2.60 8.37
CA ALA A 267 5.58 1.60 9.12
C ALA A 267 6.95 1.30 8.50
N ASP A 268 8.01 1.22 9.33
CA ASP A 268 9.34 0.79 8.90
C ASP A 268 9.45 -0.74 8.84
N HIS A 269 8.76 -1.32 7.85
CA HIS A 269 8.84 -2.75 7.57
C HIS A 269 9.97 -3.13 6.60
N ASN A 270 10.76 -2.15 6.12
CA ASN A 270 11.81 -2.40 5.12
C ASN A 270 13.24 -2.13 5.64
N GLY A 271 13.42 -1.84 6.93
CA GLY A 271 14.76 -1.64 7.51
C GLY A 271 15.68 -2.85 7.34
N VAL A 272 17.01 -2.66 7.25
CA VAL A 272 17.97 -3.74 6.92
C VAL A 272 18.05 -4.88 7.95
N SER A 273 17.72 -4.61 9.21
CA SER A 273 17.83 -5.59 10.31
C SER A 273 16.56 -6.42 10.44
N PHE A 274 16.68 -7.75 10.30
CA PHE A 274 15.55 -8.67 10.50
C PHE A 274 14.90 -8.50 11.88
N ARG A 275 15.70 -8.41 12.95
CA ARG A 275 15.16 -8.24 14.31
C ARG A 275 14.31 -6.97 14.42
N LYS A 276 14.80 -5.85 13.87
CA LYS A 276 14.04 -4.60 13.86
C LYS A 276 12.75 -4.76 13.05
N ARG A 277 12.83 -5.23 11.80
CA ARG A 277 11.62 -5.47 10.97
C ARG A 277 10.60 -6.37 11.66
N PHE A 278 11.07 -7.43 12.33
CA PHE A 278 10.20 -8.36 13.03
C PHE A 278 9.50 -7.72 14.23
N CYS A 279 10.23 -6.96 15.05
CA CYS A 279 9.64 -6.21 16.16
C CYS A 279 8.67 -5.12 15.68
N GLU A 280 9.04 -4.35 14.67
CA GLU A 280 8.17 -3.33 14.08
C GLU A 280 6.90 -3.94 13.49
N ALA A 281 7.02 -5.02 12.72
CA ALA A 281 5.86 -5.73 12.17
C ALA A 281 4.97 -6.30 13.28
N LEU A 282 5.56 -6.85 14.35
CA LEU A 282 4.80 -7.33 15.51
C LEU A 282 3.95 -6.21 16.12
N HIS A 283 4.56 -5.06 16.42
CA HIS A 283 3.86 -3.93 17.01
C HIS A 283 2.82 -3.36 16.06
N HIS A 284 3.17 -3.18 14.79
CA HIS A 284 2.26 -2.66 13.78
C HIS A 284 1.02 -3.55 13.62
N TYR A 285 1.22 -4.85 13.37
CA TYR A 285 0.08 -5.74 13.17
C TYR A 285 -0.71 -5.97 14.45
N ALA A 286 -0.09 -5.98 15.64
CA ALA A 286 -0.82 -6.03 16.90
C ALA A 286 -1.79 -4.84 17.01
N ALA A 287 -1.33 -3.62 16.75
CA ALA A 287 -2.18 -2.43 16.74
C ALA A 287 -3.30 -2.50 15.69
N VAL A 288 -3.02 -3.04 14.49
CA VAL A 288 -4.04 -3.26 13.46
C VAL A 288 -5.10 -4.26 13.95
N PHE A 289 -4.71 -5.39 14.53
CA PHE A 289 -5.64 -6.38 15.08
C PHE A 289 -6.48 -5.80 16.23
N ASP A 290 -5.86 -5.10 17.18
CA ASP A 290 -6.57 -4.41 18.27
C ASP A 290 -7.61 -3.40 17.71
N SER A 291 -7.27 -2.68 16.64
CA SER A 291 -8.20 -1.74 15.99
C SER A 291 -9.39 -2.44 15.33
N LEU A 292 -9.16 -3.60 14.71
CA LEU A 292 -10.20 -4.38 14.06
C LEU A 292 -11.13 -5.02 15.10
N ASP A 293 -10.58 -5.51 16.21
CA ASP A 293 -11.36 -6.06 17.31
C ASP A 293 -12.24 -4.97 17.96
N ALA A 294 -11.68 -3.78 18.18
CA ALA A 294 -12.44 -2.63 18.69
C ALA A 294 -13.56 -2.20 17.72
N ALA A 295 -13.28 -2.17 16.41
CA ALA A 295 -14.27 -1.85 15.38
C ALA A 295 -15.39 -2.91 15.32
N ALA A 296 -15.03 -4.20 15.36
CA ALA A 296 -16.00 -5.30 15.37
C ALA A 296 -16.89 -5.28 16.60
N ALA A 297 -16.32 -5.01 17.78
CA ALA A 297 -17.08 -4.85 19.02
C ALA A 297 -18.09 -3.71 18.92
N THR A 298 -17.68 -2.57 18.37
CA THR A 298 -18.54 -1.39 18.15
C THR A 298 -19.66 -1.69 17.16
N THR A 299 -19.36 -2.38 16.04
CA THR A 299 -20.39 -2.83 15.08
C THR A 299 -21.37 -3.82 15.72
N SER A 300 -20.92 -4.69 16.60
CA SER A 300 -21.80 -5.61 17.32
C SER A 300 -22.67 -4.91 18.38
N ALA A 301 -22.22 -3.77 18.91
CA ALA A 301 -22.95 -2.96 19.89
C ALA A 301 -23.95 -2.03 19.20
N ALA A 302 -23.52 -1.34 18.15
CA ALA A 302 -24.38 -0.48 17.35
C ALA A 302 -25.49 -1.27 16.62
N SER A 303 -25.32 -2.58 16.35
CA SER A 303 -26.41 -3.42 15.79
C SER A 303 -27.51 -3.70 16.80
N ARG A 304 -27.20 -3.58 18.09
CA ARG A 304 -28.15 -3.72 19.20
C ARG A 304 -28.77 -2.38 19.60
N LEU A 305 -28.13 -1.27 19.24
CA LEU A 305 -28.51 0.09 19.65
C LEU A 305 -29.25 0.86 18.56
N TRP A 306 -28.88 0.70 17.29
CA TRP A 306 -29.47 1.43 16.17
C TRP A 306 -30.28 0.51 15.26
N SER A 307 -31.39 1.01 14.76
CA SER A 307 -32.16 0.31 13.72
C SER A 307 -31.35 0.24 12.41
N PRO A 308 -31.62 -0.74 11.53
CA PRO A 308 -30.95 -0.86 10.23
C PRO A 308 -31.03 0.44 9.38
N ASP A 309 -32.15 1.16 9.47
CA ASP A 309 -32.38 2.38 8.70
C ASP A 309 -31.51 3.55 9.18
N GLU A 310 -31.35 3.73 10.49
CA GLU A 310 -30.49 4.77 11.08
C GLU A 310 -29.01 4.53 10.73
N ARG A 311 -28.59 3.26 10.72
CA ARG A 311 -27.26 2.87 10.25
C ARG A 311 -27.04 3.16 8.79
N ALA A 312 -27.99 2.76 7.94
CA ALA A 312 -27.92 3.02 6.51
C ALA A 312 -27.85 4.52 6.22
N GLN A 313 -28.51 5.36 7.03
CA GLN A 313 -28.43 6.81 6.90
C GLN A 313 -27.06 7.37 7.29
N VAL A 314 -26.45 6.89 8.37
CA VAL A 314 -25.10 7.31 8.78
C VAL A 314 -24.04 6.83 7.79
N GLU A 315 -24.14 5.59 7.31
CA GLU A 315 -23.23 5.06 6.28
C GLU A 315 -23.30 5.86 4.99
N ARG A 316 -24.50 6.26 4.55
CA ARG A 316 -24.68 7.14 3.37
C ARG A 316 -24.03 8.50 3.56
N VAL A 317 -24.03 9.04 4.78
CA VAL A 317 -23.36 10.33 5.08
C VAL A 317 -21.83 10.20 5.13
N VAL A 318 -21.30 9.07 5.61
CA VAL A 318 -19.85 8.87 5.81
C VAL A 318 -19.16 8.26 4.57
N VAL A 319 -19.88 7.45 3.81
CA VAL A 319 -19.36 6.66 2.68
C VAL A 319 -19.95 7.11 1.34
N GLY A 320 -20.84 8.11 1.33
CA GLY A 320 -21.55 8.56 0.13
C GLY A 320 -22.75 7.68 -0.18
#